data_AF-A0A3M8DJU9-F1
#
_entry.id   AF-A0A3M8DJU9-F1
#
_cell.length_a   1.000
_cell.length_b   1.000
_cell.length_c   1.000
_cell.angle_alpha   90.00
_cell.angle_beta   90.00
_cell.angle_gamma   90.00
#
_symmetry.space_group_name_H-M   'P 1'
#
loop_
_entity.id
_entity.type
_entity.pdbx_description
1 polymer ?
#
loop_
_entity_poly.entity_id
_entity_poly.type
_entity_poly.pdbx_seq_one_letter_code
_entity_poly.pdbx_strand_id
1 'polypeptide(L)' 'MNGMDWVEFIRKTEDKMFHLHRAIDGICNESEYKESVAALTEVVRDYQVLVEKAKDELRSVDLRRHEHEH' A
#
# COMPACT_ATOMS: atom_id res chain seq x y z
N MET A 1 16.56 -1.52 2.51
CA MET A 1 15.90 -2.14 1.34
C MET A 1 16.62 -1.66 0.09
N ASN A 2 16.97 -2.59 -0.79
CA ASN A 2 17.40 -2.23 -2.15
C ASN A 2 16.14 -1.88 -2.99
N GLY A 3 16.32 -1.35 -4.20
CA GLY A 3 15.19 -0.97 -5.06
C GLY A 3 14.23 -2.13 -5.39
N MET A 4 14.74 -3.36 -5.52
CA MET A 4 13.93 -4.55 -5.78
C MET A 4 13.03 -4.92 -4.58
N ASP A 5 13.56 -4.78 -3.36
CA ASP A 5 12.79 -5.01 -2.13
C ASP A 5 11.62 -4.01 -2.01
N TRP A 6 11.82 -2.76 -2.42
CA TRP A 6 10.77 -1.73 -2.42
C TRP A 6 9.68 -2.02 -3.45
N VAL A 7 10.05 -2.45 -4.66
CA VAL A 7 9.09 -2.85 -5.70
C VAL A 7 8.24 -4.03 -5.21
N GLU A 8 8.87 -5.04 -4.58
CA GLU A 8 8.15 -6.18 -4.03
C GLU A 8 7.23 -5.79 -2.88
N PHE A 9 7.69 -4.90 -1.99
CA PHE A 9 6.89 -4.34 -0.89
C PHE A 9 5.64 -3.61 -1.41
N ILE A 10 5.81 -2.71 -2.40
CA ILE A 10 4.71 -1.96 -3.01
C ILE A 10 3.70 -2.94 -3.60
N ARG A 11 4.16 -3.88 -4.45
CA ARG A 11 3.29 -4.85 -5.12
C ARG A 11 2.49 -5.70 -4.13
N LYS A 12 3.15 -6.22 -3.08
CA LYS A 12 2.48 -7.03 -2.05
C LYS A 12 1.48 -6.21 -1.24
N THR A 13 1.75 -4.94 -1.00
CA THR A 13 0.86 -4.07 -0.22
C THR A 13 -0.36 -3.65 -1.04
N GLU A 14 -0.18 -3.33 -2.32
CA GLU A 14 -1.28 -3.03 -3.25
C GLU A 14 -2.21 -4.25 -3.46
N ASP A 15 -1.65 -5.46 -3.54
CA ASP A 15 -2.43 -6.72 -3.62
C ASP A 15 -3.29 -6.95 -2.36
N LYS A 16 -2.72 -6.70 -1.16
CA LYS A 16 -3.47 -6.75 0.10
C LYS A 16 -4.58 -5.71 0.14
N MET A 17 -4.31 -4.47 -0.30
CA MET A 17 -5.34 -3.43 -0.38
C MET A 17 -6.49 -3.83 -1.31
N PHE A 18 -6.19 -4.45 -2.46
CA PHE A 18 -7.22 -4.97 -3.37
C PHE A 18 -8.12 -6.00 -2.66
N HIS A 19 -7.53 -6.94 -1.90
CA HIS A 19 -8.31 -7.91 -1.13
C HIS A 19 -9.13 -7.27 0.00
N LEU A 20 -8.60 -6.25 0.67
CA LEU A 20 -9.33 -5.50 1.69
C LEU A 20 -10.53 -4.76 1.09
N HIS A 21 -10.36 -4.08 -0.05
CA HIS A 21 -11.47 -3.44 -0.76
C HIS A 21 -12.56 -4.45 -1.12
N ARG A 22 -12.18 -5.61 -1.68
CA ARG A 22 -13.15 -6.66 -1.99
C ARG A 22 -13.88 -7.21 -0.76
N ALA A 23 -13.19 -7.33 0.37
CA ALA A 23 -13.80 -7.75 1.62
C ALA A 23 -14.79 -6.70 2.15
N ILE A 24 -14.41 -5.42 2.13
CA ILE A 24 -15.27 -4.28 2.50
C ILE A 24 -16.52 -4.26 1.63
N ASP A 25 -16.39 -4.37 0.30
CA ASP A 25 -17.51 -4.38 -0.63
C ASP A 25 -18.50 -5.53 -0.34
N GLY A 26 -18.01 -6.66 0.15
CA GLY A 26 -18.83 -7.80 0.53
C GLY A 26 -19.64 -7.62 1.81
N ILE A 27 -19.24 -6.71 2.71
CA ILE A 27 -19.85 -6.55 4.04
C ILE A 27 -20.39 -5.13 4.32
N CYS A 28 -20.16 -4.16 3.43
CA CYS A 28 -20.44 -2.74 3.69
C CYS A 28 -21.92 -2.39 3.88
N ASN A 29 -22.83 -3.22 3.37
CA ASN A 29 -24.28 -3.01 3.49
C ASN A 29 -24.90 -3.69 4.71
N GLU A 30 -24.13 -4.53 5.41
CA GLU A 30 -24.60 -5.26 6.59
C GLU A 30 -24.41 -4.40 7.85
N SER A 31 -25.52 -4.11 8.53
CA SER A 31 -25.52 -3.19 9.68
C SER A 31 -24.69 -3.71 10.87
N GLU A 32 -24.55 -5.03 11.01
CA GLU A 32 -23.73 -5.70 12.01
C GLU A 32 -22.23 -5.52 11.80
N TYR A 33 -21.79 -5.23 10.57
CA TYR A 33 -20.36 -5.11 10.23
C TYR A 33 -19.87 -3.66 10.15
N LYS A 34 -20.67 -2.66 10.57
CA LYS A 34 -20.29 -1.24 10.49
C LYS A 34 -18.93 -0.92 11.12
N GLU A 35 -18.64 -1.48 12.28
CA GLU A 35 -17.35 -1.27 12.96
C GLU A 35 -16.20 -1.95 12.19
N SER A 36 -16.41 -3.17 11.70
CA SER A 36 -15.42 -3.88 10.89
C SER A 36 -15.11 -3.13 9.59
N VAL A 37 -16.13 -2.59 8.91
CA VAL A 37 -15.98 -1.77 7.71
C VAL A 37 -15.16 -0.52 7.99
N ALA A 38 -15.44 0.17 9.11
CA ALA A 38 -14.69 1.35 9.51
C ALA A 38 -13.21 1.02 9.76
N ALA A 39 -12.94 -0.01 10.56
CA ALA A 39 -11.57 -0.45 10.87
C ALA A 39 -10.80 -0.89 9.62
N LEU A 40 -11.40 -1.70 8.74
CA LEU A 40 -10.76 -2.13 7.50
C LEU A 40 -10.50 -0.95 6.55
N THR A 41 -11.39 0.04 6.53
CA THR A 41 -11.20 1.27 5.75
C THR A 41 -10.01 2.09 6.27
N GLU A 42 -9.81 2.17 7.59
CA GLU A 42 -8.62 2.82 8.17
C GLU A 42 -7.34 2.08 7.79
N VAL A 43 -7.33 0.74 7.88
CA VAL A 43 -6.16 -0.07 7.46
C VAL A 43 -5.81 0.15 5.99
N VAL A 44 -6.80 0.25 5.11
CA VAL A 44 -6.58 0.56 3.69
C VAL A 44 -5.92 1.95 3.54
N ARG A 45 -6.38 2.96 4.28
CA ARG A 45 -5.78 4.31 4.24
C ARG A 45 -4.33 4.30 4.72
N ASP A 46 -4.04 3.56 5.78
CA ASP A 46 -2.66 3.41 6.27
C ASP A 46 -1.77 2.76 5.21
N TYR A 47 -2.26 1.71 4.54
CA TYR A 47 -1.53 1.04 3.46
C TYR A 47 -1.31 1.96 2.25
N GLN A 48 -2.28 2.80 1.90
CA GLN A 48 -2.10 3.82 0.85
C GLN A 48 -0.95 4.76 1.21
N VAL A 49 -0.91 5.29 2.44
CA VAL A 49 0.18 6.17 2.89
C VAL A 49 1.54 5.46 2.86
N LEU A 50 1.59 4.19 3.27
CA LEU A 50 2.83 3.40 3.24
C LEU A 50 3.32 3.15 1.81
N VAL A 51 2.42 2.86 0.88
CA VAL A 51 2.75 2.64 -0.53
C VAL A 51 3.29 3.93 -1.17
N GLU A 52 2.65 5.07 -0.92
CA GLU A 52 3.13 6.34 -1.47
C GLU A 52 4.51 6.72 -0.92
N LYS A 53 4.76 6.54 0.38
CA LYS A 53 6.10 6.70 0.96
C LYS A 53 7.12 5.75 0.32
N ALA A 54 6.77 4.49 0.12
CA ALA A 54 7.65 3.51 -0.52
C ALA A 54 7.98 3.88 -1.98
N LYS A 55 7.00 4.43 -2.73
CA LYS A 55 7.22 4.94 -4.09
C LYS A 55 8.19 6.12 -4.11
N ASP A 56 8.10 7.03 -3.14
CA ASP A 56 9.01 8.17 -3.03
C ASP A 56 10.44 7.75 -2.64
N GLU A 57 10.57 6.79 -1.72
CA GLU A 57 11.88 6.19 -1.38
C GLU A 57 12.49 5.47 -2.59
N LEU A 58 11.70 4.70 -3.35
CA LEU A 58 12.17 4.01 -4.56
C LEU A 58 12.70 5.00 -5.60
N ARG A 59 11.98 6.10 -5.85
CA ARG A 59 12.44 7.18 -6.75
C ARG A 59 13.76 7.79 -6.29
N SER A 60 13.92 7.97 -4.98
CA SER A 60 15.15 8.51 -4.39
C SER A 60 16.34 7.56 -4.57
N VAL A 61 16.10 6.24 -4.50
CA VAL A 61 17.11 5.21 -4.78
C VAL A 61 17.56 5.25 -6.26
N ASP A 62 16.63 5.39 -7.19
CA ASP A 62 16.95 5.48 -8.62
C ASP A 62 17.76 6.74 -8.95
N LEU A 63 17.42 7.88 -8.35
CA LEU A 63 18.16 9.14 -8.54
C LEU A 63 19.62 9.04 -8.06
N ARG A 64 19.85 8.49 -6.86
CA ARG A 64 21.20 8.31 -6.30
C ARG A 64 22.06 7.36 -7.13
N ARG A 65 21.45 6.35 -7.74
CA ARG A 65 22.15 5.43 -8.65
C ARG A 65 22.64 6.17 -9.89
N HIS A 66 21.82 7.07 -10.43
CA HIS A 66 22.15 7.85 -11.63
C HIS A 66 23.24 8.91 -11.37
N GLU A 67 23.34 9.46 -10.15
CA GLU A 67 24.40 10.40 -9.76
C GLU A 67 25.77 9.72 -9.58
N HIS A 68 25.80 8.42 -9.26
CA HIS A 68 27.05 7.66 -9.06
C HIS A 68 27.67 7.14 -10.36
N GLU A 69 26.92 7.16 -11.47
CA GLU A 69 27.37 6.72 -12.80
C GLU A 69 27.90 7.87 -13.68
N HIS A 70 27.93 9.12 -13.15
CA HIS A 70 28.36 10.34 -13.86
C HIS A 70 29.67 10.93 -13.33
#